data_AF-K2MMB0-F1
#
_entry.id   AF-K2MMB0-F1
#
_cell.length_a   1.000
_cell.length_b   1.000
_cell.length_c   1.000
_cell.angle_alpha   90.00
_cell.angle_beta   90.00
_cell.angle_gamma   90.00
#
_symmetry.space_group_name_H-M   'P 1'
#
loop_
_entity.id
_entity.type
_entity.pdbx_description
1 polymer ?
#
loop_
_entity_poly.entity_id
_entity_poly.type
_entity_poly.pdbx_seq_one_letter_code
_entity_poly.pdbx_strand_id
1 'polypeptide(L)'
;YAIYSLNLWTVQRSSWLDWRDNDVEVGALFHAAESTFLVIDGSSVVTLTGCKMGSTGLSVSLLSQADAGYRFVAGCLMVAGRVLTTAAELELNGITNVTTVAACGECTKDGDCFAPLTTVAIDCKCQCAAGGHGDVCVPAPVPAGPPSTTLPPPPPVGECISDMVYPEVAQSVGSGLSWLCYRNVTFSGGGMSLTVLIGAMTGDVANVTFDGCTWRDGAVLVLLGNAHSAVGSLSIVVTGNTFSDALLSPEGVFPPHTNITISGNRFTVTRLISRSGLGLRKPSCVVM
;
A
#
# COMPACT_ATOMS: atom_id res chain seq x y z
N TYR A 1 13.61 -7.22 -1.29
CA TYR A 1 12.48 -6.84 -0.42
C TYR A 1 11.37 -6.31 -1.32
N ALA A 2 10.10 -6.57 -1.01
CA ALA A 2 8.98 -6.07 -1.83
C ALA A 2 8.54 -4.66 -1.40
N ILE A 3 8.19 -4.52 -0.12
CA ILE A 3 7.84 -3.28 0.55
C ILE A 3 9.07 -2.82 1.34
N TYR A 4 9.52 -1.60 1.09
CA TYR A 4 10.73 -1.04 1.65
C TYR A 4 10.43 0.30 2.29
N SER A 5 10.52 0.41 3.61
CA SER A 5 10.49 1.71 4.28
C SER A 5 11.77 1.99 5.05
N LEU A 6 12.27 3.21 4.87
CA LEU A 6 13.32 3.80 5.69
C LEU A 6 12.77 4.68 6.81
N ASN A 7 11.49 5.02 6.77
CA ASN A 7 10.87 6.02 7.61
C ASN A 7 9.59 5.47 8.26
N LEU A 8 9.23 6.01 9.42
CA LEU A 8 7.92 5.76 10.03
C LEU A 8 6.79 6.19 9.08
N TRP A 9 5.73 5.40 9.02
CA TRP A 9 4.46 5.80 8.43
C TRP A 9 3.30 5.58 9.39
N THR A 10 2.24 6.37 9.20
CA THR A 10 1.13 6.49 10.15
C THR A 10 -0.20 6.53 9.43
N VAL A 11 -1.12 5.68 9.87
CA VAL A 11 -2.54 5.67 9.45
C VAL A 11 -3.42 5.95 10.66
N GLN A 12 -4.41 6.82 10.49
CA GLN A 12 -5.17 7.40 11.62
C GLN A 12 -6.62 7.73 11.20
N ARG A 13 -7.50 7.90 12.19
CA ARG A 13 -8.90 8.33 12.05
C ARG A 13 -9.64 7.51 11.00
N SER A 14 -9.92 6.26 11.36
CA SER A 14 -10.60 5.27 10.54
C SER A 14 -9.92 5.11 9.18
N SER A 15 -8.65 4.69 9.18
CA SER A 15 -7.90 4.34 7.97
C SER A 15 -7.76 2.81 7.82
N TRP A 16 -7.54 2.31 6.61
CA TRP A 16 -7.29 0.91 6.31
C TRP A 16 -6.02 0.76 5.47
N LEU A 17 -5.18 -0.18 5.86
CA LEU A 17 -4.01 -0.62 5.10
C LEU A 17 -4.13 -2.13 4.83
N ASP A 18 -4.29 -2.48 3.56
CA ASP A 18 -4.72 -3.80 3.11
C ASP A 18 -3.72 -4.45 2.16
N TRP A 19 -3.04 -5.49 2.63
CA TRP A 19 -2.11 -6.32 1.86
C TRP A 19 -2.70 -7.70 1.59
N ARG A 20 -3.01 -7.98 0.33
CA ARG A 20 -3.60 -9.26 -0.08
C ARG A 20 -2.91 -9.92 -1.24
N ASP A 21 -2.78 -11.24 -1.19
CA ASP A 21 -2.47 -12.09 -2.35
C ASP A 21 -1.19 -11.69 -3.13
N ASN A 22 -0.26 -10.98 -2.48
CA ASN A 22 1.00 -10.57 -3.10
C ASN A 22 1.98 -11.75 -3.10
N ASP A 23 2.62 -12.03 -4.23
CA ASP A 23 3.62 -13.10 -4.37
C ASP A 23 5.03 -12.50 -4.44
N VAL A 24 5.79 -12.67 -3.36
CA VAL A 24 7.19 -12.24 -3.19
C VAL A 24 8.16 -13.40 -3.45
N GLU A 25 7.66 -14.54 -3.95
CA GLU A 25 8.42 -15.74 -4.29
C GLU A 25 9.29 -16.23 -3.11
N VAL A 26 10.62 -16.16 -3.24
CA VAL A 26 11.61 -16.51 -2.20
C VAL A 26 12.16 -15.29 -1.45
N GLY A 27 11.68 -14.09 -1.79
CA GLY A 27 12.11 -12.84 -1.18
C GLY A 27 11.42 -12.54 0.16
N ALA A 28 11.90 -11.47 0.79
CA ALA A 28 11.31 -10.90 2.00
C ALA A 28 10.23 -9.86 1.66
N LEU A 29 9.04 -9.97 2.26
CA LEU A 29 7.93 -9.04 2.02
C LEU A 29 8.26 -7.62 2.49
N PHE A 30 8.72 -7.45 3.73
CA PHE A 30 9.05 -6.14 4.31
C PHE A 30 10.56 -5.91 4.44
N HIS A 31 10.96 -4.65 4.42
CA HIS A 31 12.23 -4.16 4.93
C HIS A 31 11.98 -2.92 5.77
N ALA A 32 12.28 -3.03 7.07
CA ALA A 32 12.30 -1.94 8.02
C ALA A 32 13.75 -1.64 8.40
N ALA A 33 14.22 -0.42 8.14
CA ALA A 33 15.56 0.01 8.59
C ALA A 33 15.59 0.43 10.07
N GLU A 34 14.45 0.85 10.61
CA GLU A 34 14.29 1.25 12.01
C GLU A 34 13.32 0.30 12.74
N SER A 35 13.43 0.26 14.07
CA SER A 35 12.61 -0.59 14.94
C SER A 35 11.14 -0.16 15.05
N THR A 36 10.70 0.80 14.24
CA THR A 36 9.36 1.38 14.26
C THR A 36 8.81 1.48 12.84
N PHE A 37 8.02 0.50 12.41
CA PHE A 37 7.50 0.47 11.04
C PHE A 37 6.16 1.20 10.90
N LEU A 38 5.10 0.76 11.58
CA LEU A 38 3.74 1.34 11.43
C LEU A 38 3.14 1.84 12.75
N VAL A 39 2.60 3.07 12.74
CA VAL A 39 1.69 3.60 13.77
C VAL A 39 0.24 3.48 13.33
N ILE A 40 -0.61 2.92 14.20
CA ILE A 40 -2.04 2.72 13.95
C ILE A 40 -2.88 3.24 15.12
N ASP A 41 -3.96 3.97 14.83
CA ASP A 41 -4.89 4.46 15.85
C ASP A 41 -5.99 3.44 16.20
N GLY A 42 -6.74 3.73 17.27
CA GLY A 42 -7.78 2.85 17.82
C GLY A 42 -9.03 2.67 16.93
N SER A 43 -9.06 3.27 15.74
CA SER A 43 -10.17 3.19 14.78
C SER A 43 -9.76 2.62 13.42
N SER A 44 -8.45 2.42 13.21
CA SER A 44 -7.87 1.99 11.95
C SER A 44 -7.64 0.47 11.91
N VAL A 45 -7.52 -0.06 10.70
CA VAL A 45 -7.39 -1.50 10.41
C VAL A 45 -6.12 -1.75 9.60
N VAL A 46 -5.43 -2.83 9.91
CA VAL A 46 -4.42 -3.45 9.04
C VAL A 46 -4.86 -4.86 8.69
N THR A 47 -4.80 -5.24 7.42
CA THR A 47 -5.02 -6.60 6.93
C THR A 47 -3.78 -7.08 6.20
N LEU A 48 -3.32 -8.30 6.53
CA LEU A 48 -2.21 -8.97 5.88
C LEU A 48 -2.59 -10.44 5.63
N THR A 49 -3.15 -10.71 4.45
CA THR A 49 -3.74 -12.01 4.12
C THR A 49 -3.29 -12.54 2.75
N GLY A 50 -3.33 -13.85 2.54
CA GLY A 50 -3.09 -14.51 1.25
C GLY A 50 -1.66 -14.38 0.66
N CYS A 51 -0.80 -13.53 1.22
CA CYS A 51 0.51 -13.23 0.67
C CYS A 51 1.47 -14.41 0.78
N LYS A 52 2.30 -14.58 -0.26
CA LYS A 52 3.33 -15.62 -0.38
C LYS A 52 4.72 -14.98 -0.38
N MET A 53 5.66 -15.55 0.37
CA MET A 53 6.99 -14.99 0.58
C MET A 53 8.00 -16.03 1.07
N GLY A 54 9.30 -15.77 0.86
CA GLY A 54 10.37 -16.55 1.48
C GLY A 54 10.52 -16.24 2.98
N SER A 55 10.33 -14.97 3.34
CA SER A 55 10.23 -14.53 4.73
C SER A 55 9.39 -13.25 4.85
N THR A 56 8.95 -12.91 6.05
CA THR A 56 8.31 -11.62 6.32
C THR A 56 9.29 -10.46 6.19
N GLY A 57 10.58 -10.69 6.46
CA GLY A 57 11.61 -9.65 6.53
C GLY A 57 11.56 -8.80 7.80
N LEU A 58 10.68 -9.15 8.74
CA LEU A 58 10.51 -8.48 10.02
C LEU A 58 11.50 -9.05 11.06
N SER A 59 12.40 -8.20 11.54
CA SER A 59 13.28 -8.48 12.69
C SER A 59 12.68 -8.05 14.03
N VAL A 60 11.61 -7.25 13.98
CA VAL A 60 10.83 -6.69 15.09
C VAL A 60 9.34 -6.63 14.71
N SER A 61 8.47 -6.24 15.64
CA SER A 61 7.04 -6.01 15.39
C SER A 61 6.79 -5.08 14.20
N LEU A 62 5.83 -5.44 13.33
CA LEU A 62 5.30 -4.56 12.27
C LEU A 62 4.66 -3.28 12.85
N LEU A 63 3.95 -3.41 13.97
CA LEU A 63 3.33 -2.28 14.66
C LEU A 63 4.31 -1.71 15.69
N SER A 64 4.63 -0.43 15.58
CA SER A 64 5.49 0.30 16.51
C SER A 64 4.71 0.94 17.65
N GLN A 65 3.51 1.44 17.34
CA GLN A 65 2.53 1.95 18.29
C GLN A 65 1.15 1.58 17.76
N ALA A 66 0.30 1.08 18.66
CA ALA A 66 -1.09 0.76 18.37
C ALA A 66 -1.95 1.26 19.54
N ASP A 67 -2.86 2.19 19.27
CA ASP A 67 -3.79 2.70 20.28
C ASP A 67 -4.93 1.70 20.51
N ALA A 68 -5.46 1.63 21.75
CA ALA A 68 -6.50 0.66 22.10
C ALA A 68 -7.74 0.75 21.17
N GLY A 69 -8.17 -0.39 20.63
CA GLY A 69 -9.30 -0.49 19.69
C GLY A 69 -8.89 -0.75 18.23
N TYR A 70 -7.60 -0.62 17.89
CA TYR A 70 -7.07 -0.96 16.57
C TYR A 70 -7.42 -2.40 16.19
N ARG A 71 -7.45 -2.70 14.88
CA ARG A 71 -7.56 -4.07 14.38
C ARG A 71 -6.34 -4.40 13.53
N PHE A 72 -5.72 -5.54 13.81
CA PHE A 72 -4.72 -6.14 12.93
C PHE A 72 -5.14 -7.57 12.62
N VAL A 73 -5.58 -7.80 11.38
CA VAL A 73 -6.01 -9.11 10.89
C VAL A 73 -4.91 -9.70 10.02
N ALA A 74 -4.40 -10.87 10.39
CA ALA A 74 -3.34 -11.53 9.63
C ALA A 74 -3.55 -13.04 9.57
N GLY A 75 -3.22 -13.68 8.45
CA GLY A 75 -3.37 -15.12 8.30
C GLY A 75 -3.46 -15.58 6.84
N CYS A 76 -3.52 -16.88 6.63
CA CYS A 76 -3.35 -17.50 5.32
C CYS A 76 -2.07 -17.02 4.58
N LEU A 77 -0.97 -16.90 5.31
CA LEU A 77 0.30 -16.43 4.75
C LEU A 77 1.19 -17.61 4.40
N MET A 78 1.67 -17.69 3.16
CA MET A 78 2.63 -18.73 2.76
C MET A 78 4.06 -18.23 2.95
N VAL A 79 4.69 -18.60 4.06
CA VAL A 79 6.06 -18.21 4.42
C VAL A 79 7.00 -19.42 4.32
N ALA A 80 8.08 -19.30 3.54
CA ALA A 80 9.05 -20.38 3.30
C ALA A 80 8.41 -21.73 2.88
N GLY A 81 7.30 -21.67 2.12
CA GLY A 81 6.55 -22.85 1.69
C GLY A 81 5.63 -23.48 2.74
N ARG A 82 5.43 -22.85 3.90
CA ARG A 82 4.45 -23.26 4.92
C ARG A 82 3.34 -22.21 5.04
N VAL A 83 2.10 -22.66 5.20
CA VAL A 83 0.97 -21.75 5.46
C VAL A 83 0.89 -21.48 6.96
N LEU A 84 0.93 -20.22 7.36
CA LEU A 84 0.75 -19.78 8.74
C LEU A 84 -0.76 -19.60 9.00
N THR A 85 -1.27 -20.27 10.02
CA THR A 85 -2.72 -20.34 10.33
C THR A 85 -3.05 -20.04 11.79
N THR A 86 -2.03 -19.85 12.64
CA THR A 86 -2.19 -19.58 14.08
C THR A 86 -1.41 -18.34 14.52
N ALA A 87 -1.83 -17.71 15.63
CA ALA A 87 -1.15 -16.54 16.18
C ALA A 87 0.32 -16.82 16.52
N ALA A 88 0.63 -17.98 17.12
CA ALA A 88 2.00 -18.35 17.48
C ALA A 88 2.92 -18.52 16.25
N GLU A 89 2.39 -19.02 15.12
CA GLU A 89 3.13 -19.09 13.86
C GLU A 89 3.40 -17.70 13.25
N LEU A 90 2.43 -16.79 13.35
CA LEU A 90 2.57 -15.40 12.91
C LEU A 90 3.62 -14.65 13.77
N GLU A 91 3.55 -14.78 15.09
CA GLU A 91 4.50 -14.19 16.04
C GLU A 91 5.93 -14.69 15.81
N LEU A 92 6.11 -15.99 15.55
CA LEU A 92 7.42 -16.59 15.23
C LEU A 92 8.04 -16.01 13.94
N ASN A 93 7.21 -15.42 13.07
CA ASN A 93 7.62 -14.73 11.85
C ASN A 93 7.59 -13.19 11.99
N GLY A 94 7.60 -12.65 13.21
CA GLY A 94 7.63 -11.21 13.50
C GLY A 94 6.29 -10.48 13.34
N ILE A 95 5.22 -11.21 13.03
CA ILE A 95 3.85 -10.67 12.91
C ILE A 95 3.18 -10.78 14.28
N THR A 96 3.60 -9.89 15.20
CA THR A 96 3.05 -9.75 16.55
C THR A 96 1.86 -8.79 16.59
N ASN A 97 1.13 -8.76 17.72
CA ASN A 97 0.01 -7.85 17.96
C ASN A 97 -1.19 -8.04 16.99
N VAL A 98 -1.37 -9.26 16.49
CA VAL A 98 -2.52 -9.65 15.66
C VAL A 98 -3.77 -9.76 16.54
N THR A 99 -4.82 -9.00 16.22
CA THR A 99 -6.10 -9.03 16.94
C THR A 99 -7.02 -10.13 16.44
N THR A 100 -6.84 -10.58 15.20
CA THR A 100 -7.69 -11.59 14.55
C THR A 100 -6.86 -12.41 13.58
N VAL A 101 -6.87 -13.73 13.73
CA VAL A 101 -6.19 -14.63 12.78
C VAL A 101 -7.12 -14.99 11.65
N ALA A 102 -6.72 -14.73 10.40
CA ALA A 102 -7.51 -15.06 9.22
C ALA A 102 -7.28 -16.51 8.77
N ALA A 103 -8.36 -17.25 8.54
CA ALA A 103 -8.32 -18.58 7.93
C ALA A 103 -8.20 -18.49 6.40
N CYS A 104 -7.66 -19.54 5.77
CA CYS A 104 -7.60 -19.61 4.31
C CYS A 104 -8.98 -19.91 3.70
N GLY A 105 -9.41 -19.10 2.74
CA GLY A 105 -10.65 -19.34 1.98
C GLY A 105 -11.94 -19.03 2.74
N GLU A 106 -11.86 -18.50 3.96
CA GLU A 106 -13.00 -17.99 4.70
C GLU A 106 -13.09 -16.47 4.54
N CYS A 107 -14.27 -15.97 4.21
CA CYS A 107 -14.54 -14.53 4.20
C CYS A 107 -15.08 -14.09 5.56
N THR A 108 -14.48 -13.05 6.15
CA THR A 108 -14.84 -12.54 7.48
C THR A 108 -15.08 -11.04 7.45
N LYS A 109 -15.93 -10.53 8.35
CA LYS A 109 -16.19 -9.08 8.47
C LYS A 109 -14.92 -8.28 8.74
N ASP A 110 -13.99 -8.82 9.52
CA ASP A 110 -12.76 -8.13 9.92
C ASP A 110 -11.61 -8.31 8.91
N GLY A 111 -11.60 -9.41 8.13
CA GLY A 111 -10.61 -9.64 7.08
C GLY A 111 -10.98 -9.04 5.72
N ASP A 112 -12.26 -9.06 5.35
CA ASP A 112 -12.71 -8.76 3.97
C ASP A 112 -13.43 -7.43 3.83
N CYS A 113 -13.91 -6.88 4.92
CA CYS A 113 -14.53 -5.57 4.97
C CYS A 113 -13.74 -4.62 5.86
N PHE A 114 -13.89 -3.32 5.66
CA PHE A 114 -13.52 -2.35 6.67
C PHE A 114 -14.52 -2.44 7.84
N ALA A 115 -14.22 -3.32 8.80
CA ALA A 115 -15.10 -3.61 9.94
C ALA A 115 -15.66 -2.39 10.69
N PRO A 116 -14.92 -1.27 10.90
CA PRO A 116 -15.47 -0.07 11.54
C PRO A 116 -16.70 0.52 10.85
N LEU A 117 -16.80 0.41 9.51
CA LEU A 117 -17.90 0.96 8.71
C LEU A 117 -18.74 -0.14 8.03
N THR A 118 -18.66 -1.37 8.53
CA THR A 118 -19.46 -2.49 8.04
C THR A 118 -20.53 -2.85 9.06
N THR A 119 -21.79 -2.95 8.63
CA THR A 119 -22.89 -3.44 9.47
C THR A 119 -22.82 -4.96 9.59
N VAL A 120 -22.99 -5.67 8.47
CA VAL A 120 -22.94 -7.13 8.34
C VAL A 120 -22.10 -7.53 7.14
N ALA A 121 -21.51 -8.73 7.19
CA ALA A 121 -20.89 -9.38 6.04
C ALA A 121 -21.62 -10.72 5.80
N ILE A 122 -22.04 -10.98 4.56
CA ILE A 122 -22.79 -12.18 4.14
C ILE A 122 -22.25 -12.61 2.79
N ASP A 123 -21.94 -13.90 2.60
CA ASP A 123 -21.43 -14.47 1.34
C ASP A 123 -20.28 -13.66 0.71
N CYS A 124 -19.27 -13.30 1.51
CA CYS A 124 -18.13 -12.45 1.15
C CYS A 124 -18.47 -11.01 0.72
N LYS A 125 -19.71 -10.53 0.95
CA LYS A 125 -20.15 -9.18 0.61
C LYS A 125 -20.37 -8.34 1.86
N CYS A 126 -19.90 -7.10 1.83
CA CYS A 126 -19.98 -6.16 2.95
C CYS A 126 -21.19 -5.24 2.77
N GLN A 127 -22.02 -5.12 3.82
CA GLN A 127 -23.09 -4.11 3.87
C GLN A 127 -22.63 -2.92 4.71
N CYS A 128 -22.49 -1.76 4.08
CA CYS A 128 -21.87 -0.61 4.72
C CYS A 128 -22.80 0.12 5.69
N ALA A 129 -22.19 0.64 6.76
CA ALA A 129 -22.78 1.63 7.64
C ALA A 129 -22.71 3.03 6.99
N ALA A 130 -23.33 4.03 7.62
CA ALA A 130 -23.21 5.41 7.18
C ALA A 130 -21.73 5.85 7.15
N GLY A 131 -21.29 6.39 6.02
CA GLY A 131 -19.90 6.81 5.78
C GLY A 131 -18.96 5.72 5.25
N GLY A 132 -19.42 4.46 5.11
CA GLY A 132 -18.66 3.41 4.40
C GLY A 132 -18.94 3.43 2.90
N HIS A 133 -17.90 3.23 2.09
CA HIS A 133 -17.95 3.35 0.62
C HIS A 133 -17.44 2.08 -0.10
N GLY A 134 -18.00 1.80 -1.28
CA GLY A 134 -17.61 0.66 -2.13
C GLY A 134 -17.94 -0.72 -1.55
N ASP A 135 -17.55 -1.78 -2.26
CA ASP A 135 -17.92 -3.18 -1.95
C ASP A 135 -17.34 -3.71 -0.63
N VAL A 136 -16.33 -3.02 -0.09
CA VAL A 136 -15.61 -3.35 1.15
C VAL A 136 -15.75 -2.27 2.24
N CYS A 137 -16.64 -1.29 2.05
CA CYS A 137 -17.01 -0.27 3.04
C CYS A 137 -15.87 0.62 3.55
N VAL A 138 -14.91 0.94 2.69
CA VAL A 138 -13.76 1.81 2.99
C VAL A 138 -14.16 3.22 3.44
N PRO A 139 -13.29 3.91 4.20
CA PRO A 139 -13.55 5.24 4.77
C PRO A 139 -13.47 6.39 3.74
N ALA A 140 -12.72 6.21 2.65
CA ALA A 140 -12.69 7.15 1.53
C ALA A 140 -13.70 6.73 0.46
N PRO A 141 -14.42 7.68 -0.17
CA PRO A 141 -15.14 7.42 -1.40
C PRO A 141 -14.18 6.98 -2.51
N VAL A 142 -14.09 5.66 -2.76
CA VAL A 142 -13.39 5.15 -3.95
C VAL A 142 -14.17 5.66 -5.16
N PRO A 143 -13.51 6.34 -6.13
CA PRO A 143 -14.17 6.76 -7.35
C PRO A 143 -14.65 5.48 -8.04
N ALA A 144 -15.90 5.50 -8.52
CA ALA A 144 -16.39 4.43 -9.37
C ALA A 144 -15.38 4.21 -10.50
N GLY A 145 -14.80 3.00 -10.55
CA GLY A 145 -13.72 2.71 -11.49
C GLY A 145 -14.17 2.92 -12.94
N PRO A 146 -13.24 3.20 -13.88
CA PRO A 146 -13.61 3.36 -15.28
C PRO A 146 -14.34 2.09 -15.77
N PRO A 147 -15.55 2.20 -16.34
CA PRO A 147 -16.26 1.04 -16.87
C PRO A 147 -15.44 0.41 -18.00
N SER A 148 -15.30 -0.91 -17.99
CA SER A 148 -14.54 -1.60 -19.03
C SER A 148 -15.33 -1.70 -20.35
N THR A 149 -14.70 -1.18 -21.41
CA THR A 149 -14.96 -1.44 -22.84
C THR A 149 -16.33 -1.09 -23.43
N THR A 150 -16.37 0.00 -24.21
CA THR A 150 -16.51 -0.04 -25.69
C THR A 150 -16.00 1.30 -26.28
N LEU A 151 -15.31 1.26 -27.43
CA LEU A 151 -14.68 2.44 -28.08
C LEU A 151 -15.69 3.39 -28.76
N PRO A 152 -15.36 4.66 -29.11
CA PRO A 152 -14.52 5.70 -28.46
C PRO A 152 -15.27 7.08 -28.54
N PRO A 153 -14.64 8.28 -28.71
CA PRO A 153 -13.42 8.93 -28.15
C PRO A 153 -13.84 10.17 -27.29
N PRO A 154 -13.02 11.24 -27.09
CA PRO A 154 -11.57 11.39 -26.90
C PRO A 154 -11.22 11.63 -25.39
N PRO A 155 -9.95 11.80 -24.99
CA PRO A 155 -9.56 11.91 -23.58
C PRO A 155 -10.20 13.04 -22.75
N PRO A 156 -11.03 12.72 -21.73
CA PRO A 156 -11.52 13.68 -20.74
C PRO A 156 -10.71 13.60 -19.44
N VAL A 157 -11.06 14.45 -18.47
CA VAL A 157 -10.60 14.29 -17.07
C VAL A 157 -11.01 12.90 -16.57
N GLY A 158 -10.04 12.11 -16.10
CA GLY A 158 -10.26 10.73 -15.63
C GLY A 158 -9.56 9.63 -16.44
N GLU A 159 -8.78 9.96 -17.48
CA GLU A 159 -7.99 8.95 -18.20
C GLU A 159 -6.70 8.54 -17.47
N CYS A 160 -6.49 7.23 -17.33
CA CYS A 160 -5.23 6.69 -16.85
C CYS A 160 -4.11 6.93 -17.88
N ILE A 161 -2.92 7.30 -17.41
CA ILE A 161 -1.71 7.19 -18.22
C ILE A 161 -1.51 5.69 -18.51
N SER A 162 -1.54 5.29 -19.79
CA SER A 162 -1.45 3.87 -20.14
C SER A 162 -0.48 3.54 -21.26
N ASP A 163 -0.12 2.25 -21.32
CA ASP A 163 0.51 1.59 -22.47
C ASP A 163 1.80 2.28 -22.98
N MET A 164 2.59 2.82 -22.05
CA MET A 164 3.83 3.53 -22.35
C MET A 164 4.99 3.08 -21.45
N VAL A 165 6.22 3.36 -21.91
CA VAL A 165 7.44 3.27 -21.10
C VAL A 165 7.74 4.66 -20.55
N TYR A 166 7.87 4.77 -19.22
CA TYR A 166 8.17 6.02 -18.53
C TYR A 166 9.70 6.29 -18.55
N PRO A 167 10.14 7.55 -18.73
CA PRO A 167 11.58 7.86 -18.81
C PRO A 167 12.27 7.67 -17.45
N GLU A 168 13.50 7.13 -17.46
CA GLU A 168 14.32 6.86 -16.27
C GLU A 168 14.77 8.16 -15.58
N VAL A 169 13.85 8.80 -14.85
CA VAL A 169 14.04 10.09 -14.19
C VAL A 169 13.29 10.09 -12.86
N ALA A 170 13.93 10.58 -11.80
CA ALA A 170 13.28 10.84 -10.53
C ALA A 170 12.25 11.98 -10.69
N GLN A 171 10.97 11.69 -10.45
CA GLN A 171 9.85 12.60 -10.67
C GLN A 171 8.91 12.63 -9.46
N SER A 172 8.23 13.75 -9.29
CA SER A 172 7.23 13.98 -8.25
C SER A 172 5.89 14.34 -8.87
N VAL A 173 4.83 13.63 -8.48
CA VAL A 173 3.47 13.75 -9.04
C VAL A 173 2.43 13.94 -7.94
N GLY A 174 1.21 14.35 -8.32
CA GLY A 174 0.09 14.54 -7.39
C GLY A 174 -0.11 15.98 -6.89
N SER A 175 0.87 16.87 -7.06
CA SER A 175 0.76 18.28 -6.63
C SER A 175 -0.44 18.98 -7.28
N GLY A 176 -1.40 19.43 -6.46
CA GLY A 176 -2.64 20.08 -6.90
C GLY A 176 -3.67 19.15 -7.55
N LEU A 177 -3.49 17.83 -7.46
CA LEU A 177 -4.39 16.84 -8.05
C LEU A 177 -5.23 16.13 -6.98
N SER A 178 -6.49 15.83 -7.35
CA SER A 178 -7.39 14.94 -6.61
C SER A 178 -7.38 13.51 -7.15
N TRP A 179 -6.68 13.24 -8.26
CA TRP A 179 -6.58 11.89 -8.82
C TRP A 179 -5.27 11.66 -9.59
N LEU A 180 -4.84 10.41 -9.62
CA LEU A 180 -3.75 9.86 -10.44
C LEU A 180 -4.13 8.44 -10.84
N CYS A 181 -3.93 8.06 -12.11
CA CYS A 181 -4.06 6.68 -12.55
C CYS A 181 -2.98 6.32 -13.56
N TYR A 182 -2.31 5.18 -13.33
CA TYR A 182 -1.37 4.55 -14.25
C TYR A 182 -1.85 3.12 -14.51
N ARG A 183 -1.98 2.74 -15.78
CA ARG A 183 -2.41 1.40 -16.21
C ARG A 183 -1.42 0.81 -17.19
N ASN A 184 -0.89 -0.39 -16.93
CA ASN A 184 -0.04 -1.11 -17.89
C ASN A 184 1.22 -0.30 -18.32
N VAL A 185 1.72 0.59 -17.46
CA VAL A 185 2.89 1.46 -17.70
C VAL A 185 4.17 0.74 -17.24
N THR A 186 5.27 0.91 -17.97
CA THR A 186 6.58 0.35 -17.59
C THR A 186 7.51 1.45 -17.04
N PHE A 187 7.94 1.28 -15.79
CA PHE A 187 8.97 2.07 -15.11
C PHE A 187 10.27 1.23 -15.03
N SER A 188 11.37 1.73 -15.57
CA SER A 188 12.61 0.97 -15.75
C SER A 188 13.83 1.78 -15.33
N GLY A 189 14.77 1.15 -14.62
CA GLY A 189 16.12 1.66 -14.37
C GLY A 189 16.35 2.22 -12.97
N GLY A 190 17.62 2.31 -12.56
CA GLY A 190 18.01 2.71 -11.21
C GLY A 190 17.84 4.20 -10.92
N GLY A 191 17.74 5.05 -11.95
CA GLY A 191 17.37 6.46 -11.82
C GLY A 191 15.86 6.70 -11.75
N MET A 192 15.02 5.70 -12.01
CA MET A 192 13.57 5.82 -12.04
C MET A 192 12.98 5.78 -10.63
N SER A 193 12.58 6.94 -10.11
CA SER A 193 11.82 7.04 -8.86
C SER A 193 10.57 7.88 -9.09
N LEU A 194 9.38 7.28 -9.00
CA LEU A 194 8.11 8.02 -9.05
C LEU A 194 7.64 8.30 -7.62
N THR A 195 7.62 9.56 -7.23
CA THR A 195 7.18 9.99 -5.90
C THR A 195 5.77 10.60 -5.98
N VAL A 196 4.80 9.95 -5.34
CA VAL A 196 3.46 10.51 -5.18
C VAL A 196 3.46 11.41 -3.95
N LEU A 197 3.34 12.73 -4.17
CA LEU A 197 3.33 13.75 -3.11
C LEU A 197 1.93 13.92 -2.53
N ILE A 198 1.51 12.98 -1.67
CA ILE A 198 0.18 12.96 -1.03
C ILE A 198 -0.04 14.22 -0.19
N GLY A 199 1.01 14.77 0.41
CA GLY A 199 0.98 16.06 1.10
C GLY A 199 0.65 17.27 0.22
N ALA A 200 0.85 17.16 -1.09
CA ALA A 200 0.60 18.22 -2.07
C ALA A 200 -0.66 17.95 -2.93
N MET A 201 -1.31 16.80 -2.76
CA MET A 201 -2.64 16.53 -3.34
C MET A 201 -3.70 17.43 -2.70
N THR A 202 -4.81 17.64 -3.39
CA THR A 202 -5.87 18.57 -2.98
C THR A 202 -7.27 18.05 -3.30
N GLY A 203 -8.27 18.51 -2.55
CA GLY A 203 -9.67 18.17 -2.73
C GLY A 203 -10.20 17.33 -1.57
N ASP A 204 -11.52 17.24 -1.45
CA ASP A 204 -12.19 16.51 -0.37
C ASP A 204 -11.81 15.02 -0.37
N VAL A 205 -11.62 14.45 -1.56
CA VAL A 205 -11.15 13.08 -1.77
C VAL A 205 -10.01 13.07 -2.79
N ALA A 206 -8.92 12.37 -2.49
CA ALA A 206 -7.80 12.13 -3.40
C ALA A 206 -7.65 10.64 -3.73
N ASN A 207 -7.32 10.33 -4.99
CA ASN A 207 -7.25 8.95 -5.48
C ASN A 207 -5.97 8.65 -6.26
N VAL A 208 -5.38 7.48 -6.06
CA VAL A 208 -4.14 7.07 -6.74
C VAL A 208 -4.24 5.60 -7.13
N THR A 209 -4.10 5.29 -8.41
CA THR A 209 -4.18 3.92 -8.92
C THR A 209 -2.95 3.54 -9.74
N PHE A 210 -2.37 2.38 -9.43
CA PHE A 210 -1.37 1.68 -10.24
C PHE A 210 -1.90 0.28 -10.55
N ASP A 211 -2.30 0.06 -11.80
CA ASP A 211 -3.06 -1.09 -12.29
C ASP A 211 -2.25 -1.83 -13.36
N GLY A 212 -1.71 -3.00 -13.04
CA GLY A 212 -0.92 -3.80 -13.99
C GLY A 212 0.40 -3.18 -14.46
N CYS A 213 0.95 -2.19 -13.75
CA CYS A 213 2.21 -1.56 -14.15
C CYS A 213 3.42 -2.47 -13.88
N THR A 214 4.46 -2.32 -14.69
CA THR A 214 5.74 -3.03 -14.54
C THR A 214 6.78 -2.07 -13.97
N TRP A 215 7.40 -2.43 -12.85
CA TRP A 215 8.51 -1.72 -12.23
C TRP A 215 9.73 -2.63 -12.30
N ARG A 216 10.85 -2.19 -12.90
CA ARG A 216 12.03 -3.04 -13.02
C ARG A 216 13.37 -2.30 -13.03
N ASP A 217 14.44 -3.09 -12.99
CA ASP A 217 15.82 -2.65 -13.18
C ASP A 217 16.32 -1.61 -12.15
N GLY A 218 15.70 -1.55 -10.98
CA GLY A 218 16.02 -0.62 -9.89
C GLY A 218 14.94 0.45 -9.64
N ALA A 219 13.85 0.45 -10.42
CA ALA A 219 12.79 1.45 -10.29
C ALA A 219 12.11 1.43 -8.91
N VAL A 220 11.67 2.60 -8.45
CA VAL A 220 11.02 2.77 -7.13
C VAL A 220 9.72 3.55 -7.25
N LEU A 221 8.65 3.02 -6.67
CA LEU A 221 7.41 3.75 -6.38
C LEU A 221 7.46 4.24 -4.93
N VAL A 222 7.38 5.55 -4.71
CA VAL A 222 7.34 6.17 -3.38
C VAL A 222 5.96 6.79 -3.13
N LEU A 223 5.31 6.40 -2.04
CA LEU A 223 4.04 6.99 -1.59
C LEU A 223 4.33 7.88 -0.39
N LEU A 224 4.49 9.19 -0.62
CA LEU A 224 5.00 10.13 0.38
C LEU A 224 3.88 10.94 1.04
N GLY A 225 3.50 10.51 2.24
CA GLY A 225 2.57 11.20 3.14
C GLY A 225 3.14 12.50 3.72
N ASN A 226 2.25 13.35 4.23
CA ASN A 226 2.59 14.54 5.02
C ASN A 226 1.50 14.80 6.07
N ALA A 227 1.90 15.10 7.30
CA ALA A 227 1.00 15.41 8.41
C ALA A 227 0.08 16.63 8.17
N HIS A 228 0.40 17.48 7.18
CA HIS A 228 -0.34 18.69 6.83
C HIS A 228 -1.02 18.60 5.45
N SER A 229 -1.36 17.40 4.98
CA SER A 229 -2.10 17.24 3.72
C SER A 229 -3.45 17.99 3.77
N ALA A 230 -3.81 18.63 2.66
CA ALA A 230 -5.10 19.31 2.49
C ALA A 230 -6.22 18.37 2.01
N VAL A 231 -5.94 17.06 1.88
CA VAL A 231 -6.88 16.03 1.46
C VAL A 231 -7.77 15.59 2.61
N GLY A 232 -9.09 15.55 2.38
CA GLY A 232 -10.07 15.10 3.39
C GLY A 232 -10.11 13.57 3.57
N SER A 233 -9.99 12.81 2.48
CA SER A 233 -9.92 11.34 2.48
C SER A 233 -9.11 10.84 1.29
N LEU A 234 -8.42 9.70 1.42
CA LEU A 234 -7.46 9.22 0.42
C LEU A 234 -7.73 7.77 0.06
N SER A 235 -7.71 7.40 -1.22
CA SER A 235 -7.64 6.01 -1.65
C SER A 235 -6.42 5.77 -2.55
N ILE A 236 -5.58 4.80 -2.19
CA ILE A 236 -4.47 4.32 -3.01
C ILE A 236 -4.69 2.84 -3.33
N VAL A 237 -4.62 2.47 -4.60
CA VAL A 237 -4.71 1.09 -5.08
C VAL A 237 -3.48 0.76 -5.91
N VAL A 238 -2.70 -0.23 -5.45
CA VAL A 238 -1.57 -0.82 -6.18
C VAL A 238 -1.94 -2.27 -6.44
N THR A 239 -2.46 -2.57 -7.63
CA THR A 239 -3.02 -3.89 -7.96
C THR A 239 -2.44 -4.50 -9.24
N GLY A 240 -2.18 -5.81 -9.23
CA GLY A 240 -1.70 -6.57 -10.39
C GLY A 240 -0.31 -6.16 -10.94
N ASN A 241 0.45 -5.34 -10.22
CA ASN A 241 1.74 -4.83 -10.69
C ASN A 241 2.84 -5.90 -10.60
N THR A 242 3.84 -5.80 -11.46
CA THR A 242 5.06 -6.62 -11.39
C THR A 242 6.26 -5.77 -11.01
N PHE A 243 6.93 -6.11 -9.92
CA PHE A 243 8.16 -5.48 -9.43
C PHE A 243 9.34 -6.44 -9.57
N SER A 244 10.20 -6.24 -10.57
CA SER A 244 11.36 -7.09 -10.86
C SER A 244 12.67 -6.35 -10.57
N ASP A 245 13.28 -6.61 -9.42
CA ASP A 245 14.35 -5.79 -8.85
C ASP A 245 13.93 -4.32 -8.71
N ALA A 246 12.70 -4.10 -8.24
CA ALA A 246 12.08 -2.80 -7.99
C ALA A 246 11.43 -2.76 -6.59
N LEU A 247 11.12 -1.57 -6.08
CA LEU A 247 10.61 -1.37 -4.72
C LEU A 247 9.32 -0.55 -4.67
N LEU A 248 8.42 -0.93 -3.76
CA LEU A 248 7.33 -0.09 -3.27
C LEU A 248 7.70 0.50 -1.89
N SER A 249 7.61 1.82 -1.75
CA SER A 249 8.12 2.55 -0.59
C SER A 249 7.09 3.56 -0.03
N PRO A 250 6.19 3.13 0.86
CA PRO A 250 5.30 4.02 1.60
C PRO A 250 6.05 4.72 2.74
N GLU A 251 5.91 6.03 2.87
CA GLU A 251 6.66 6.85 3.83
C GLU A 251 5.81 8.01 4.40
N GLY A 252 5.98 8.33 5.68
CA GLY A 252 5.38 9.52 6.30
C GLY A 252 3.94 9.36 6.78
N VAL A 253 3.34 10.47 7.21
CA VAL A 253 2.00 10.49 7.83
C VAL A 253 0.92 10.63 6.75
N PHE A 254 -0.05 9.73 6.71
CA PHE A 254 -1.13 9.77 5.74
C PHE A 254 -2.33 10.60 6.26
N PRO A 255 -3.17 11.15 5.36
CA PRO A 255 -4.41 11.84 5.73
C PRO A 255 -5.35 10.96 6.58
N PRO A 256 -6.32 11.55 7.31
CA PRO A 256 -7.40 10.77 7.89
C PRO A 256 -8.20 10.05 6.80
N HIS A 257 -8.97 9.01 7.18
CA HIS A 257 -9.83 8.28 6.24
C HIS A 257 -9.07 7.73 5.02
N THR A 258 -7.83 7.28 5.23
CA THR A 258 -6.98 6.73 4.17
C THR A 258 -7.28 5.25 3.95
N ASN A 259 -7.49 4.83 2.71
CA ASN A 259 -7.45 3.44 2.29
C ASN A 259 -6.20 3.20 1.41
N ILE A 260 -5.36 2.23 1.75
CA ILE A 260 -4.23 1.80 0.91
C ILE A 260 -4.36 0.31 0.67
N THR A 261 -4.73 -0.07 -0.54
CA THR A 261 -4.84 -1.46 -0.98
C THR A 261 -3.66 -1.84 -1.87
N ILE A 262 -2.87 -2.83 -1.45
CA ILE A 262 -1.74 -3.39 -2.18
C ILE A 262 -2.07 -4.87 -2.40
N SER A 263 -2.66 -5.20 -3.56
CA SER A 263 -3.27 -6.51 -3.82
C SER A 263 -2.79 -7.21 -5.09
N GLY A 264 -2.56 -8.52 -5.03
CA GLY A 264 -2.26 -9.35 -6.21
C GLY A 264 -1.00 -8.95 -6.98
N ASN A 265 -0.05 -8.24 -6.36
CA ASN A 265 1.19 -7.82 -7.02
C ASN A 265 2.25 -8.93 -6.92
N ARG A 266 3.14 -8.98 -7.91
CA ARG A 266 4.25 -9.94 -7.99
C ARG A 266 5.58 -9.23 -7.80
N PHE A 267 6.40 -9.73 -6.89
CA PHE A 267 7.71 -9.17 -6.58
C PHE A 267 8.80 -10.24 -6.77
N THR A 268 9.71 -10.00 -7.71
CA THR A 268 10.88 -10.86 -7.96
C THR A 268 12.13 -10.07 -7.59
N VAL A 269 13.00 -10.66 -6.77
CA VAL A 269 14.22 -10.03 -6.25
C VAL A 269 15.41 -10.93 -6.58
N THR A 270 16.17 -10.55 -7.59
CA THR A 270 17.38 -11.26 -8.05
C THR A 270 18.67 -10.62 -7.51
N ARG A 271 18.62 -9.33 -7.14
CA ARG A 271 19.76 -8.56 -6.61
C ARG A 271 19.35 -7.61 -5.49
N LEU A 272 20.34 -7.14 -4.73
CA LEU A 272 20.15 -6.05 -3.77
C LEU A 272 19.90 -4.73 -4.52
N ILE A 273 18.77 -4.09 -4.22
CA ILE A 273 18.40 -2.79 -4.77
C ILE A 273 18.88 -1.72 -3.79
N SER A 274 19.94 -1.00 -4.15
CA SER A 274 20.39 0.16 -3.39
C SER A 274 19.56 1.38 -3.77
N ARG A 275 18.92 2.03 -2.78
CA ARG A 275 18.20 3.30 -2.99
C ARG A 275 19.17 4.49 -3.14
N SER A 276 19.94 4.49 -4.22
CA SER A 276 20.88 5.55 -4.57
C SER A 276 20.16 6.75 -5.20
N GLY A 277 19.33 7.47 -4.44
CA GLY A 277 18.52 8.56 -5.01
C GLY A 277 17.91 9.56 -4.04
N LEU A 278 17.53 9.16 -2.83
CA LEU A 278 17.04 10.12 -1.84
C LEU A 278 18.22 10.77 -1.12
N GLY A 279 18.54 11.98 -1.56
CA GLY A 279 19.48 12.85 -0.87
C GLY A 279 18.99 13.14 0.54
N LEU A 280 19.47 12.36 1.51
CA LEU A 280 19.73 12.87 2.84
C LEU A 280 20.41 14.22 2.65
N ARG A 281 19.71 15.27 3.09
CA ARG A 281 20.09 16.67 3.02
C ARG A 281 21.59 16.80 3.28
N LYS A 282 22.41 16.88 2.22
CA LYS A 282 23.81 17.27 2.36
C LYS A 282 23.74 18.61 3.10
N PRO A 283 24.33 18.75 4.30
CA PRO A 283 24.47 20.07 4.87
C PRO A 283 25.27 20.87 3.85
N SER A 284 24.66 21.90 3.28
CA SER A 284 25.34 22.75 2.31
C SER A 284 26.58 23.29 2.99
N CYS A 285 27.76 22.83 2.55
CA CYS A 285 29.02 23.48 2.86
C CYS A 285 28.99 24.85 2.15
N VAL A 286 28.35 25.82 2.80
CA VAL A 286 28.51 27.23 2.47
C VAL A 286 29.93 27.57 2.89
N VAL A 287 30.84 27.53 1.93
CA VAL A 287 32.15 28.15 2.08
C VAL A 287 31.94 29.65 1.98
N MET A 288 32.22 30.34 3.09
CA MET A 288 32.56 31.76 3.15
C MET A 288 33.80 31.87 4.03
#